data_AF-A0A3M0NJ28-F1
#
_entry.id   AF-A0A3M0NJ28-F1
#
_cell.length_a   1.000
_cell.length_b   1.000
_cell.length_c   1.000
_cell.angle_alpha   90.00
_cell.angle_beta   90.00
_cell.angle_gamma   90.00
#
_symmetry.space_group_name_H-M   'P 1'
#
loop_
_entity.id
_entity.type
_entity.pdbx_description
1 polymer ?
#
loop_
_entity_poly.entity_id
_entity_poly.type
_entity_poly.pdbx_seq_one_letter_code
_entity_poly.pdbx_strand_id
1 'polypeptide(L)' 'MSKEETTKNVWVTTHGDQWAVKIAGEAKPLKVFDRKTDAMEFAKERAKEEKTELISQKRDGKINLKDSYGHDSRKTKG' A
#
# COMPACT_ATOMS: atom_id res chain seq x y z
N MET A 1 -4.19 18.12 -18.97
CA MET A 1 -4.71 17.01 -18.14
C MET A 1 -4.19 17.18 -16.72
N SER A 2 -5.09 17.41 -15.77
CA SER A 2 -4.79 17.64 -14.37
C SER A 2 -4.03 16.44 -13.81
N LYS A 3 -2.76 16.63 -13.46
CA LYS A 3 -2.05 15.70 -12.57
C LYS A 3 -2.70 15.90 -11.22
N GLU A 4 -3.77 15.15 -10.95
CA GLU A 4 -4.30 14.97 -9.62
C GLU A 4 -3.08 14.68 -8.73
N GLU A 5 -2.90 15.43 -7.64
CA GLU A 5 -1.86 15.16 -6.65
C GLU A 5 -2.19 13.82 -5.99
N THR A 6 -1.97 12.71 -6.70
CA THR A 6 -2.12 11.38 -6.18
C THR A 6 -1.06 11.23 -5.11
N THR A 7 -1.49 11.34 -3.86
CA THR A 7 -0.70 10.98 -2.69
C THR A 7 -0.08 9.62 -2.99
N LYS A 8 1.25 9.51 -2.91
CA LYS A 8 2.04 8.32 -3.33
C LYS A 8 1.81 7.12 -2.41
N ASN A 9 0.57 6.72 -2.20
CA ASN A 9 0.18 5.66 -1.28
C ASN A 9 0.54 4.31 -1.89
N VAL A 10 1.00 3.38 -1.06
CA VAL A 10 1.24 2.00 -1.46
C VAL A 10 -0.07 1.22 -1.33
N TRP A 11 -0.52 0.64 -2.43
CA TRP A 11 -1.74 -0.15 -2.50
C TRP A 11 -1.42 -1.64 -2.64
N VAL A 12 -2.03 -2.45 -1.78
CA VAL A 12 -2.07 -3.91 -1.90
C VAL A 12 -3.44 -4.29 -2.43
N THR A 13 -3.49 -4.75 -3.67
CA THR A 13 -4.73 -5.14 -4.37
C THR A 13 -4.62 -6.57 -4.89
N THR A 14 -5.75 -7.17 -5.19
CA THR A 14 -5.81 -8.53 -5.75
C THR A 14 -5.60 -8.48 -7.25
N HIS A 15 -4.75 -9.37 -7.76
CA HIS A 15 -4.44 -9.49 -9.18
C HIS A 15 -4.69 -10.94 -9.61
N GLY A 16 -5.93 -11.21 -10.02
CA GLY A 16 -6.42 -12.59 -10.20
C GLY A 16 -6.37 -13.35 -8.88
N ASP A 17 -5.64 -14.47 -8.85
CA ASP A 17 -5.44 -15.27 -7.64
C ASP A 17 -4.33 -14.76 -6.72
N GLN A 18 -3.52 -13.80 -7.21
CA GLN A 18 -2.35 -13.26 -6.54
C GLN A 18 -2.60 -11.88 -5.91
N TRP A 19 -1.58 -11.32 -5.28
CA TRP A 19 -1.56 -10.04 -4.58
C TRP A 19 -0.53 -9.11 -5.20
N ALA A 20 -0.98 -8.00 -5.75
CA ALA A 20 -0.12 -7.00 -6.38
C ALA A 20 0.06 -5.78 -5.46
N VAL A 21 1.32 -5.34 -5.33
CA VAL A 21 1.70 -4.10 -4.65
C VAL A 21 1.96 -3.04 -5.71
N LYS A 22 1.24 -1.93 -5.66
CA LYS A 22 1.38 -0.80 -6.60
C LYS A 22 1.46 0.52 -5.85
N ILE A 23 2.14 1.51 -6.41
CA ILE A 23 2.15 2.88 -5.87
C ILE A 23 1.08 3.70 -6.59
N ALA A 24 0.35 4.53 -5.86
CA ALA A 24 -0.62 5.45 -6.44
C ALA A 24 0.07 6.43 -7.39
N GLY A 25 -0.46 6.55 -8.61
CA GLY A 25 0.16 7.31 -9.70
C GLY A 25 1.04 6.47 -10.63
N GLU A 26 1.37 5.23 -10.26
CA GLU A 26 2.05 4.30 -11.14
C GLU A 26 1.06 3.40 -11.89
N ALA A 27 1.29 3.25 -13.20
CA ALA A 27 0.45 2.41 -14.05
C ALA A 27 0.71 0.91 -13.83
N LYS A 28 1.87 0.54 -13.28
CA LYS A 28 2.31 -0.85 -13.11
C LYS A 28 2.44 -1.20 -11.63
N PRO A 29 2.14 -2.45 -11.24
CA PRO A 29 2.50 -2.94 -9.92
C PRO A 29 4.03 -3.06 -9.80
N LEU A 30 4.58 -2.71 -8.63
CA LEU A 30 5.99 -2.94 -8.33
C LEU A 30 6.30 -4.43 -8.27
N LYS A 31 5.42 -5.19 -7.60
CA LYS A 31 5.64 -6.62 -7.38
C LYS A 31 4.32 -7.33 -7.15
N VAL A 32 4.29 -8.60 -7.55
CA VAL A 32 3.17 -9.51 -7.34
C VAL A 32 3.65 -10.67 -6.48
N PHE A 33 2.79 -11.12 -5.58
CA PHE A 33 3.03 -12.20 -4.63
C PHE A 33 1.85 -13.16 -4.63
N ASP A 34 2.09 -14.44 -4.38
CA ASP A 34 1.01 -15.43 -4.28
C ASP A 34 0.22 -15.28 -2.97
N ARG A 35 0.89 -14.84 -1.90
CA ARG A 35 0.31 -14.71 -0.56
C ARG A 35 0.13 -13.25 -0.17
N LYS A 36 -1.00 -12.97 0.49
CA LYS A 36 -1.32 -11.64 1.02
C LYS A 36 -0.29 -11.18 2.04
N THR A 37 0.18 -12.08 2.90
CA THR A 37 1.16 -11.79 3.95
C THR A 37 2.42 -11.18 3.36
N ASP A 38 2.96 -11.82 2.34
CA ASP A 38 4.22 -11.45 1.71
C ASP A 38 4.08 -10.10 0.98
N ALA A 39 2.95 -9.89 0.31
CA ALA A 39 2.60 -8.60 -0.29
C ALA A 39 2.49 -7.48 0.75
N MET A 40 1.90 -7.77 1.91
CA MET A 40 1.72 -6.79 3.00
C MET A 40 3.04 -6.42 3.65
N GLU A 41 3.93 -7.39 3.87
CA GLU A 41 5.27 -7.14 4.43
C GLU A 41 6.10 -6.25 3.49
N PHE A 42 6.16 -6.61 2.20
CA PHE A 42 6.85 -5.80 1.20
C PHE A 42 6.25 -4.40 1.07
N ALA A 43 4.92 -4.30 1.04
CA ALA A 43 4.23 -3.02 0.94
C ALA A 43 4.44 -2.15 2.18
N LYS A 44 4.57 -2.75 3.37
CA LYS A 44 4.87 -2.06 4.62
C LYS A 44 6.28 -1.49 4.64
N GLU A 45 7.27 -2.24 4.18
CA GLU A 45 8.64 -1.73 4.02
C GLU A 45 8.68 -0.56 3.03
N ARG A 46 8.05 -0.73 1.86
CA ARG A 46 8.00 0.32 0.85
C ARG A 46 7.27 1.56 1.33
N ALA A 47 6.17 1.41 2.06
CA ALA A 47 5.41 2.54 2.60
C ALA A 47 6.21 3.30 3.66
N LYS A 48 7.05 2.62 4.46
CA LYS A 48 7.96 3.26 5.42
C LYS A 48 9.08 4.03 4.73
N GLU A 49 9.71 3.43 3.71
CA GLU A 49 10.78 4.08 2.94
C GLU A 49 10.28 5.34 2.24
N GLU A 50 9.13 5.25 1.57
CA GLU A 50 8.48 6.35 0.86
C GLU A 50 7.73 7.30 1.81
N LYS A 51 7.67 6.99 3.12
CA LYS A 51 6.97 7.75 4.17
C LYS A 51 5.54 8.10 3.78
N THR A 52 4.80 7.08 3.37
CA THR A 52 3.47 7.22 2.77
C THR A 52 2.46 6.28 3.42
N GLU A 53 1.21 6.29 2.97
CA GLU A 53 0.18 5.40 3.48
C GLU A 53 0.19 4.05 2.77
N LEU A 54 0.06 2.97 3.54
CA LEU A 54 -0.25 1.62 3.10
C LEU A 54 -1.76 1.41 3.12
N ILE A 55 -2.32 1.02 1.99
CA ILE A 55 -3.74 0.71 1.84
C ILE A 55 -3.85 -0.72 1.33
N SER A 56 -4.53 -1.59 2.07
CA SER A 56 -4.81 -2.97 1.62
C SER A 56 -6.29 -3.17 1.33
N GLN A 57 -6.56 -3.79 0.20
CA GLN A 57 -7.91 -4.16 -0.24
C GLN A 57 -8.18 -5.65 0.02
N LYS A 58 -9.45 -6.05 0.12
CA LYS A 58 -9.89 -7.45 0.03
C LYS A 58 -10.17 -7.82 -1.43
N ARG A 59 -10.36 -9.12 -1.67
CA ARG A 59 -10.91 -9.63 -2.94
C ARG A 59 -12.26 -8.99 -3.30
N ASP A 60 -13.04 -8.59 -2.29
CA ASP A 60 -14.33 -7.88 -2.48
C ASP A 60 -14.18 -6.38 -2.79
N GLY A 61 -12.96 -5.89 -3.05
CA GLY A 61 -12.67 -4.46 -3.30
C GLY A 61 -12.74 -3.55 -2.07
N LYS A 62 -13.26 -4.05 -0.94
CA LYS A 62 -13.32 -3.29 0.32
C LYS A 62 -11.93 -3.09 0.91
N ILE A 63 -11.66 -1.88 1.41
CA ILE A 63 -10.43 -1.60 2.17
C ILE A 63 -10.49 -2.37 3.48
N ASN A 64 -9.45 -3.17 3.76
CA ASN A 64 -9.31 -3.93 4.99
C ASN A 64 -8.34 -3.31 5.98
N LEU A 65 -7.33 -2.59 5.47
CA LEU A 65 -6.30 -1.98 6.29
C LEU A 65 -5.91 -0.64 5.67
N LYS A 66 -5.80 0.36 6.52
CA LYS A 66 -5.14 1.63 6.21
C LYS A 66 -4.12 1.87 7.32
N ASP A 67 -2.84 1.90 6.97
CA ASP A 67 -1.72 2.18 7.87
C ASP A 67 -0.94 3.37 7.32
N SER A 68 -0.82 4.45 8.08
CA SER A 68 -0.12 5.65 7.63
C SER A 68 1.30 5.68 8.19
N TYR A 69 2.32 5.57 7.32
CA TYR A 69 3.74 5.63 7.71
C TYR A 69 4.34 7.02 7.48
N GLY A 70 3.61 7.90 6.81
CA GLY A 70 3.91 9.32 6.66
C GLY A 70 3.56 10.09 7.93
N HIS A 71 4.55 10.34 8.77
CA HIS A 71 4.55 11.41 9.78
C HIS A 71 3.35 11.45 10.75
N ASP A 72 3.19 10.42 11.57
CA ASP A 72 2.51 10.59 12.86
C ASP A 72 3.57 10.42 13.95
N SER A 73 4.02 11.54 14.51
CA SER A 73 4.89 11.59 15.68
C SER A 73 4.13 11.11 16.93
N ARG A 74 3.71 9.85 17.00
CA ARG A 74 3.25 9.27 18.27
C ARG A 74 4.41 8.59 18.96
N LYS A 75 5.24 9.43 19.59
CA LYS A 75 5.87 9.04 20.85
C LYS A 75 4.75 8.86 21.87
N THR A 76 4.33 7.62 22.10
CA THR A 76 3.74 7.28 23.40
C THR A 76 4.36 5.96 23.82
N LYS A 77 5.51 6.08 24.47
CA LYS A 77 5.94 5.10 25.46
C LYS A 77 4.86 5.14 26.55
N GLY A 78 4.06 4.08 26.62
CA GLY A 78 3.39 3.72 27.87
C GLY A 78 4.42 3.14 28.83
#